data_AF-A0A929ISC6-F1
#
_entry.id   AF-A0A929ISC6-F1
#
_cell.length_a   1.000
_cell.length_b   1.000
_cell.length_c   1.000
_cell.angle_alpha   90.00
_cell.angle_beta   90.00
_cell.angle_gamma   90.00
#
_symmetry.space_group_name_H-M   'P 1'
#
loop_
_entity.id
_entity.type
_entity.pdbx_description
1 polymer ?
#
loop_
_entity_poly.entity_id
_entity_poly.type
_entity_poly.pdbx_seq_one_letter_code
_entity_poly.pdbx_strand_id
1 'polypeptide(L)' 'MAQEQLPAELERRITELENPANQGEGFTGADWIWLALLGVVGPILLLIWGWM' A
#
# COMPACT_ATOMS: atom_id res chain seq x y z
N MET A 1 15.26 33.58 -0.37
CA MET A 1 14.89 32.39 -1.17
C MET A 1 14.12 32.92 -2.37
N ALA A 2 14.70 32.91 -3.56
CA ALA A 2 13.96 33.29 -4.77
C ALA A 2 12.81 32.29 -4.94
N GLN A 3 11.57 32.78 -5.04
CA GLN A 3 10.44 31.95 -5.41
C GLN A 3 10.59 31.66 -6.91
N GLU A 4 11.37 30.64 -7.25
CA GLU A 4 11.38 30.10 -8.60
C GLU A 4 10.00 29.50 -8.86
N GLN A 5 9.31 29.98 -9.89
CA GLN A 5 8.03 29.43 -10.30
C GLN A 5 8.25 27.99 -10.77
N LEU A 6 7.52 27.06 -10.15
CA LEU A 6 7.59 25.65 -10.54
C LEU A 6 7.12 25.52 -12.01
N PRO A 7 7.74 24.63 -12.80
CA PRO A 7 7.21 24.28 -14.10
C PRO A 7 5.75 23.81 -13.97
N ALA A 8 4.86 24.28 -14.83
CA ALA A 8 3.42 24.03 -14.72
C ALA A 8 3.04 22.54 -14.57
N GLU A 9 3.76 21.65 -15.26
CA GLU A 9 3.55 20.21 -15.16
C GLU A 9 3.94 19.64 -13.80
N LEU A 10 4.97 20.20 -13.15
CA LEU A 10 5.38 19.78 -11.81
C LEU A 10 4.35 20.20 -10.77
N GLU A 11 3.83 21.43 -10.89
CA GLU A 11 2.77 21.94 -10.01
C GLU A 11 1.46 21.14 -10.15
N ARG A 12 1.11 20.75 -11.38
CA ARG A 12 -0.02 19.83 -11.65
C ARG A 12 0.15 18.50 -10.91
N ARG A 13 1.33 17.88 -11.00
CA ARG A 13 1.62 16.59 -10.35
C ARG A 13 1.62 16.68 -8.84
N ILE A 14 2.19 17.75 -8.28
CA ILE A 14 2.18 17.99 -6.84
C ILE A 14 0.74 18.10 -6.36
N THR A 15 -0.08 18.91 -7.04
CA THR A 15 -1.50 19.06 -6.72
C THR A 15 -2.25 17.73 -6.77
N GLU A 16 -1.94 16.88 -7.76
CA GLU A 16 -2.54 15.55 -7.86
C GLU A 16 -2.11 14.62 -6.72
N LEU A 17 -0.85 14.66 -6.29
CA LEU A 17 -0.31 13.81 -5.22
C LEU A 17 -0.75 14.28 -3.82
N GLU A 18 -0.96 15.59 -3.64
CA GLU A 18 -1.42 16.16 -2.38
C GLU A 18 -2.91 15.90 -2.12
N ASN A 19 -3.69 15.59 -3.16
CA ASN A 19 -5.09 15.25 -3.00
C ASN A 19 -5.24 13.96 -2.16
N PRO A 20 -5.87 14.01 -0.97
CA PRO A 20 -6.06 12.83 -0.12
C PRO A 20 -6.83 11.70 -0.81
N ALA A 21 -7.72 12.02 -1.76
CA ALA A 21 -8.46 11.02 -2.53
C ALA A 21 -7.56 10.18 -3.46
N ASN A 22 -6.38 10.69 -3.79
CA ASN A 22 -5.40 10.03 -4.66
C ASN A 22 -4.36 9.23 -3.88
N GLN A 23 -4.46 9.15 -2.55
CA GLN A 23 -3.49 8.42 -1.72
C GLN A 23 -3.77 6.91 -1.62
N GLY A 24 -4.83 6.44 -2.29
CA GLY A 24 -5.29 5.05 -2.21
C GLY A 24 -6.01 4.76 -0.90
N GLU A 25 -6.67 3.60 -0.84
CA GLU A 25 -7.27 3.14 0.42
C GLU A 25 -6.20 2.56 1.34
N GLY A 26 -6.34 2.83 2.63
CA GLY A 26 -5.48 2.24 3.66
C GLY A 26 -5.74 0.74 3.84
N PHE A 27 -4.84 0.08 4.55
CA PHE A 27 -4.97 -1.34 4.87
C PHE A 27 -6.24 -1.57 5.70
N THR A 28 -7.13 -2.42 5.20
CA THR A 28 -8.40 -2.75 5.84
C THR A 28 -8.26 -3.93 6.80
N GLY A 29 -9.30 -4.19 7.60
CA GLY A 29 -9.34 -5.39 8.44
C GLY A 29 -9.28 -6.70 7.63
N ALA A 30 -9.84 -6.72 6.42
CA ALA A 30 -9.78 -7.89 5.54
C ALA A 30 -8.34 -8.15 5.06
N ASP A 31 -7.57 -7.10 4.78
CA ASP A 31 -6.19 -7.22 4.34
C ASP A 31 -5.31 -7.85 5.43
N TRP A 32 -5.54 -7.49 6.70
CA TRP A 32 -4.88 -8.12 7.84
C TRP A 32 -5.20 -9.60 7.96
N ILE A 33 -6.46 -9.98 7.75
CA ILE A 33 -6.89 -11.39 7.78
C ILE A 33 -6.19 -12.17 6.67
N TRP A 34 -6.19 -11.66 5.44
CA TRP A 34 -5.50 -12.31 4.32
C TRP A 34 -4.00 -12.41 4.54
N LEU A 35 -3.37 -11.35 5.06
CA LEU A 35 -1.95 -11.35 5.38
C LEU A 35 -1.60 -12.44 6.40
N ALA A 36 -2.39 -12.59 7.47
CA ALA A 36 -2.18 -13.62 8.47
C ALA A 36 -2.43 -15.03 7.91
N LEU A 37 -3.50 -15.20 7.13
CA LEU A 37 -3.86 -16.49 6.54
C LEU A 37 -2.81 -16.97 5.54
N LEU A 38 -2.37 -16.10 4.64
CA LEU A 38 -1.44 -16.47 3.58
C LEU A 38 0.02 -16.46 4.05
N GLY A 39 0.38 -15.53 4.94
CA GLY A 39 1.76 -15.38 5.42
C GLY A 39 2.14 -16.30 6.57
N VAL A 40 1.17 -16.75 7.37
CA VAL A 40 1.45 -17.54 8.58
C VAL A 40 0.69 -18.85 8.58
N VAL A 41 -0.64 -18.80 8.53
CA VAL A 41 -1.48 -20.00 8.70
C VAL A 41 -1.26 -21.00 7.57
N GLY A 42 -1.29 -20.54 6.31
CA GLY A 42 -1.07 -21.37 5.13
C GLY A 42 0.26 -22.11 5.16
N PRO A 43 1.41 -21.44 5.35
CA PRO A 43 2.70 -22.08 5.50
C PRO A 43 2.74 -23.12 6.62
N ILE A 44 2.17 -22.82 7.80
CA ILE A 44 2.08 -23.78 8.91
C ILE A 44 1.31 -25.03 8.51
N LEU A 45 0.15 -24.87 7.85
CA LEU A 45 -0.66 -26.00 7.38
C LEU A 45 0.09 -26.84 6.34
N LEU A 46 0.83 -26.21 5.43
CA LEU A 46 1.65 -26.91 4.44
C LEU A 46 2.78 -27.70 5.09
N LEU A 47 3.44 -27.16 6.12
CA LEU A 47 4.47 -27.88 6.88
C LEU A 47 3.89 -29.11 7.59
N ILE A 48 2.73 -28.96 8.24
CA ILE A 48 2.03 -30.07 8.89
C ILE A 48 1.67 -31.15 7.86
N TRP A 49 1.11 -30.76 6.72
CA TRP A 49 0.74 -31.71 5.67
C TRP A 49 1.98 -32.41 5.08
N GLY A 50 3.07 -31.69 4.82
CA GLY A 50 4.30 -32.28 4.30
C GLY A 50 5.00 -33.27 5.26
N TRP A 51 4.64 -33.26 6.55
CA TRP A 51 5.18 -34.17 7.57
C TRP A 51 4.26 -35.36 7.91
N MET A 52 3.04 -35.41 7.37
CA MET A 52 2.12 -36.55 7.48
C MET A 52 2.29 -37.51 6.30
#